data_AF-A0A7V6ZNY8-F1
#
_entry.id   AF-A0A7V6ZNY8-F1
#
_cell.length_a   1.000
_cell.length_b   1.000
_cell.length_c   1.000
_cell.angle_alpha   90.00
_cell.angle_beta   90.00
_cell.angle_gamma   90.00
#
_symmetry.space_group_name_H-M   'P 1'
#
loop_
_entity.id
_entity.type
_entity.pdbx_description
1 polymer ?
#
loop_
_entity_poly.entity_id
_entity_poly.type
_entity_poly.pdbx_seq_one_letter_code
_entity_poly.pdbx_strand_id
1 'polypeptide(L)' 'SDVFYRHQGDVFRDVRDKYGCAAGEMESFALFANARFLGKNAACILTVSDSLVTREETTAEERQNSFHRMMEIALDAAR' A
#
# COMPACT_ATOMS: atom_id res chain seq x y z
N SER A 1 -0.20 8.80 -2.19
CA SER A 1 -1.23 9.88 -2.14
C SER A 1 -0.89 10.76 -0.96
N ASP A 2 -0.91 12.09 -1.10
CA ASP A 2 -0.58 12.97 0.04
C ASP A 2 -1.80 13.28 0.91
N VAL A 3 -2.99 12.89 0.44
CA VAL A 3 -4.26 13.15 1.11
C VAL A 3 -4.88 11.83 1.54
N PHE A 4 -4.90 11.60 2.85
CA PHE A 4 -5.61 10.47 3.47
C PHE A 4 -7.11 10.78 3.59
N TYR A 5 -7.46 11.91 4.21
CA TYR A 5 -8.85 12.37 4.34
C TYR A 5 -9.24 13.31 3.19
N ARG A 6 -10.07 12.83 2.28
CA ARG A 6 -10.51 13.61 1.11
C ARG A 6 -11.86 14.29 1.37
N HIS A 7 -11.96 15.56 0.98
CA HIS A 7 -13.21 16.30 1.06
C HIS A 7 -14.19 15.93 -0.08
N GLN A 8 -13.66 15.70 -1.29
CA GLN A 8 -14.45 15.30 -2.46
C GLN A 8 -14.52 13.77 -2.56
N GLY A 9 -15.73 13.22 -2.44
CA GLY A 9 -16.19 11.92 -2.98
C GLY A 9 -15.32 10.66 -2.81
N ASP A 10 -15.81 9.55 -3.37
CA ASP A 10 -15.10 8.26 -3.40
C ASP A 10 -14.06 8.22 -4.54
N VAL A 11 -13.02 9.07 -4.45
CA VAL A 11 -11.94 9.17 -5.46
C VAL A 11 -11.29 7.81 -5.74
N PHE A 12 -11.24 6.92 -4.75
CA PHE A 12 -10.67 5.58 -4.93
C PHE A 12 -11.38 4.77 -6.02
N ARG A 13 -12.70 4.97 -6.23
CA ARG A 13 -13.46 4.28 -7.28
C ARG A 13 -13.00 4.72 -8.66
N ASP A 14 -12.90 6.04 -8.86
CA ASP A 14 -12.46 6.62 -10.13
C ASP A 14 -11.04 6.14 -10.49
N VAL A 15 -10.14 6.13 -9.51
CA VAL A 15 -8.75 5.71 -9.71
C VAL A 15 -8.67 4.21 -9.98
N ARG A 16 -9.44 3.38 -9.28
CA ARG A 16 -9.56 1.93 -9.53
C ARG A 16 -10.10 1.66 -10.93
N ASP A 17 -11.23 2.27 -11.29
CA ASP A 17 -11.94 1.96 -12.54
C ASP A 17 -11.20 2.49 -13.76
N LYS A 18 -10.50 3.63 -13.63
CA LYS A 18 -9.73 4.24 -14.72
C LYS A 18 -8.33 3.66 -14.89
N TYR A 19 -7.64 3.33 -13.79
CA TYR A 19 -6.22 2.96 -13.82
C TYR A 19 -5.92 1.57 -13.27
N GLY A 20 -6.92 0.84 -12.77
CA GLY A 20 -6.73 -0.50 -12.20
C GLY A 20 -5.98 -0.50 -10.86
N CYS A 21 -5.93 0.64 -10.14
CA CYS A 21 -5.25 0.71 -8.85
C CYS A 21 -5.92 -0.20 -7.82
N ALA A 22 -5.13 -1.11 -7.23
CA ALA A 22 -5.61 -2.10 -6.26
C ALA A 22 -5.68 -1.59 -4.82
N ALA A 23 -4.81 -0.64 -4.45
CA ALA A 23 -4.70 -0.13 -3.08
C ALA A 23 -4.27 1.34 -3.08
N GLY A 24 -4.59 2.04 -1.98
CA GLY A 24 -4.08 3.37 -1.69
C GLY A 24 -3.05 3.32 -0.57
N GLU A 25 -1.89 3.92 -0.79
CA GLU A 25 -0.81 4.12 0.18
C GLU A 25 -0.14 5.49 -0.03
N MET A 26 0.88 5.85 0.76
CA MET A 26 1.36 7.23 0.83
C MET A 26 2.85 7.42 0.53
N GLU A 27 3.65 6.36 0.35
CA GLU A 27 5.13 6.47 0.36
C GLU A 27 5.83 5.88 -0.88
N SER A 28 5.24 4.88 -1.53
CA SER A 28 5.89 4.07 -2.57
C SER A 28 6.30 4.88 -3.78
N PHE A 29 5.53 5.91 -4.12
CA PHE A 29 5.88 6.83 -5.22
C PHE A 29 7.25 7.47 -4.99
N ALA A 30 7.48 8.05 -3.81
CA ALA A 30 8.75 8.70 -3.48
C ALA A 30 9.89 7.69 -3.37
N LEU A 31 9.64 6.53 -2.77
CA LEU A 31 10.61 5.43 -2.69
C LEU A 31 11.12 5.04 -4.08
N PHE A 32 10.22 4.76 -5.02
CA PHE A 32 10.58 4.34 -6.38
C PHE A 32 11.20 5.46 -7.20
N ALA A 33 10.71 6.70 -7.08
CA ALA A 33 11.30 7.85 -7.75
C ALA A 33 12.77 8.05 -7.34
N ASN A 34 13.05 7.98 -6.02
CA ASN A 34 14.40 8.15 -5.49
C ASN A 34 15.31 6.97 -5.85
N ALA A 35 14.82 5.73 -5.77
CA ALA A 35 15.58 4.55 -6.15
C ALA A 35 15.99 4.61 -7.63
N ARG A 36 15.05 5.00 -8.51
CA ARG A 36 15.32 5.20 -9.95
C ARG A 36 16.37 6.31 -10.17
N PHE A 37 16.24 7.44 -9.48
CA PHE A 37 17.19 8.55 -9.60
C PHE A 37 18.62 8.15 -9.18
N LEU A 38 18.75 7.36 -8.11
CA LEU A 38 20.04 6.93 -7.57
C LEU A 38 20.60 5.65 -8.20
N GLY A 39 19.91 5.06 -9.19
CA GLY A 39 20.30 3.79 -9.80
C GLY A 39 20.29 2.63 -8.79
N LYS A 40 19.33 2.62 -7.86
CA LYS A 40 19.15 1.59 -6.82
C LYS A 40 17.90 0.77 -7.07
N ASN A 41 17.88 -0.41 -6.45
CA ASN A 41 16.70 -1.26 -6.43
C ASN A 41 15.81 -0.90 -5.24
N ALA A 42 14.50 -0.93 -5.43
CA ALA A 42 13.52 -0.77 -4.37
C ALA A 42 12.29 -1.62 -4.67
N ALA A 43 11.62 -2.06 -3.60
CA ALA A 43 10.35 -2.76 -3.65
C ALA A 43 9.44 -2.19 -2.55
N CYS A 44 8.12 -2.26 -2.76
CA CYS A 44 7.13 -2.01 -1.73
C CYS A 44 6.23 -3.23 -1.60
N ILE A 45 6.05 -3.69 -0.37
CA ILE A 45 5.19 -4.81 -0.01
C ILE A 45 4.15 -4.25 0.97
N LEU A 46 2.88 -4.51 0.71
CA LEU A 46 1.75 -3.97 1.47
C LEU A 46 0.90 -5.11 2.02
N THR A 47 0.43 -4.95 3.25
CA THR A 47 -0.66 -5.73 3.83
C THR A 47 -1.92 -4.88 3.80
N VAL A 48 -3.02 -5.42 3.28
CA VAL A 48 -4.32 -4.72 3.28
C VAL A 48 -4.88 -4.73 4.71
N SER A 49 -4.95 -3.56 5.33
CA SER A 49 -5.53 -3.39 6.67
C SER A 49 -7.03 -3.08 6.64
N ASP A 50 -7.47 -2.37 5.61
CA ASP A 50 -8.82 -1.82 5.50
C ASP A 50 -9.31 -1.90 4.05
N SER A 51 -10.60 -2.19 3.89
CA SER A 51 -11.26 -2.23 2.59
C SER A 51 -12.15 -1.02 2.41
N LEU A 52 -11.75 -0.11 1.51
CA LEU A 52 -12.59 1.04 1.13
C LEU A 52 -13.87 0.62 0.40
N VAL A 53 -13.94 -0.63 -0.08
CA VAL A 53 -15.11 -1.18 -0.79
C VAL A 53 -16.12 -1.78 0.19
N THR A 54 -15.68 -2.66 1.09
CA THR A 54 -16.56 -3.38 2.04
C THR A 54 -16.71 -2.65 3.38
N ARG A 55 -15.85 -1.66 3.66
CA ARG A 55 -15.71 -0.97 4.96
C ARG A 55 -15.31 -1.90 6.10
N GLU A 56 -14.71 -3.04 5.79
CA GLU A 56 -14.11 -3.91 6.77
C GLU A 56 -12.76 -3.34 7.19
N GLU A 57 -12.53 -3.32 8.50
CA GLU A 57 -11.27 -2.92 9.13
C GLU A 57 -10.75 -4.09 9.95
N THR A 58 -9.45 -4.31 9.90
CA THR A 58 -8.81 -5.39 10.66
C THR A 58 -8.78 -5.08 12.16
N THR A 59 -8.83 -6.13 12.98
CA THR A 59 -8.49 -6.05 14.40
C THR A 59 -6.97 -5.94 14.60
N ALA A 60 -6.54 -5.56 15.81
CA ALA A 60 -5.11 -5.49 16.13
C ALA A 60 -4.40 -6.86 16.02
N GLU A 61 -5.09 -7.94 16.38
CA GLU A 61 -4.57 -9.31 16.30
C GLU A 61 -4.42 -9.79 14.84
N GLU A 62 -5.43 -9.54 14.01
CA GLU A 62 -5.38 -9.87 12.57
C GLU A 62 -4.26 -9.10 11.84
N ARG A 63 -4.05 -7.83 12.23
CA ARG A 63 -2.91 -7.04 11.77
C ARG A 63 -1.59 -7.70 12.17
N GLN A 64 -1.40 -8.01 13.45
CA GLN A 64 -0.15 -8.62 13.94
C GLN A 64 0.19 -9.90 13.18
N ASN A 65 -0.78 -10.80 13.00
CA ASN A 65 -0.55 -12.08 12.34
C ASN A 65 -0.28 -11.92 10.83
N SER A 66 -0.92 -10.96 10.16
CA SER A 66 -0.68 -10.69 8.73
C SER A 66 0.65 -9.96 8.46
N PHE A 67 1.09 -9.09 9.37
CA PHE A 67 2.39 -8.42 9.25
C PHE A 67 3.57 -9.40 9.31
N HIS A 68 3.45 -10.50 10.06
CA HIS A 68 4.54 -11.47 10.17
C HIS A 68 4.93 -12.07 8.82
N ARG A 69 3.94 -12.54 8.05
CA ARG A 69 4.19 -13.12 6.71
C ARG A 69 4.78 -12.12 5.73
N MET A 70 4.32 -10.86 5.78
CA MET A 70 4.88 -9.79 4.96
C MET A 70 6.38 -9.61 5.24
N MET A 71 6.78 -9.66 6.51
CA MET A 71 8.18 -9.54 6.92
C MET A 71 9.04 -10.72 6.46
N GLU A 72 8.53 -11.95 6.54
CA GLU A 72 9.23 -13.13 6.02
C GLU A 72 9.54 -12.98 4.52
N ILE A 73 8.53 -12.59 3.72
CA ILE A 73 8.69 -12.35 2.28
C ILE A 73 9.68 -11.21 2.02
N ALA A 74 9.60 -10.12 2.78
CA ALA A 74 10.50 -8.99 2.63
C ALA A 74 11.96 -9.37 2.93
N LEU A 75 12.18 -10.15 4.00
CA LEU A 75 13.51 -10.64 4.37
C LEU A 75 14.08 -11.60 3.32
N ASP A 76 13.25 -12.52 2.81
CA ASP A 76 13.69 -13.46 1.78
C ASP A 76 13.98 -12.77 0.44
N ALA A 77 13.22 -11.74 0.07
CA ALA A 77 13.46 -10.95 -1.14
C ALA A 77 14.71 -10.05 -1.05
N ALA A 78 15.15 -9.72 0.17
CA ALA A 78 16.31 -8.86 0.42
C ALA A 78 17.63 -9.62 0.56
N ARG A 79 17.61 -10.96 0.56
CA ARG A 79 18.80 -11.82 0.56
C ARG A 79 19.49 -11.78 -0.80
#